data_AF-A0A1A2Y698-F1
#
_entry.id   AF-A0A1A2Y698-F1
#
_cell.length_a   1.000
_cell.length_b   1.000
_cell.length_c   1.000
_cell.angle_alpha   90.00
_cell.angle_beta   90.00
_cell.angle_gamma   90.00
#
_symmetry.space_group_name_H-M   'P 1'
#
loop_
_entity.id
_entity.type
_entity.pdbx_description
1 polymer ?
#
loop_
_entity_poly.entity_id
_entity_poly.type
_entity_poly.pdbx_seq_one_letter_code
_entity_poly.pdbx_strand_id
1 'polypeptide(L)'
;MSTDVDPELFYDAAVVYKQDSDTAAAALGKLGGVDTSNAAGSNGVGPQWATAYDSAADGAGEVAYRLVNVFHNLGNLLRQNGINHDQTEEASTLNRQNEFGDPIPPAGETAGTFLGAAVDLGTVKGGDDPEPPHWDLVRDRITDGWPNGHPDRLWAASSGWTTFGHDLVAVDDQASPQELALITGVDAAEIGVVTARMNEARVLNTDVAGACGDLARASKGYGDKMETTKFGMKLLVAELYALKQTLDEPYLWPFRSSVMKVATNMAVTTINNLNTALRTTAATTMLDLGAASLSMSTALPAAKTLLDLVPRRVDPTPAERVNDNRRKGSRAEQRAGIDPKKKRPIRVTVPETGQVRTRIPDEIDDENHVMREVKNVKKLSATQQLRDMAQWAQENGYKMVIVVDKGRTDVGNVERTLEEKYPGLDVVIDESINLS
;
A
#
# COMPACT_ATOMS: atom_id res chain seq x y z
N MET A 1 -1.82 27.93 -15.95
CA MET A 1 -2.09 26.60 -16.51
C MET A 1 -3.38 26.10 -15.89
N SER A 2 -4.37 25.74 -16.70
CA SER A 2 -5.53 24.97 -16.26
C SER A 2 -5.17 23.53 -16.55
N THR A 3 -4.98 22.73 -15.52
CA THR A 3 -4.73 21.29 -15.63
C THR A 3 -6.08 20.64 -15.92
N ASP A 4 -6.29 20.22 -17.17
CA ASP A 4 -7.45 19.40 -17.57
C ASP A 4 -7.16 17.99 -17.06
N VAL A 5 -7.76 17.65 -15.92
CA VAL A 5 -7.46 16.43 -15.18
C VAL A 5 -8.71 15.57 -15.13
N ASP A 6 -8.66 14.39 -15.74
CA ASP A 6 -9.74 13.41 -15.62
C ASP A 6 -9.77 12.84 -14.18
N PRO A 7 -10.78 13.17 -13.37
CA PRO A 7 -10.88 12.70 -12.00
C PRO A 7 -11.09 11.18 -11.90
N GLU A 8 -11.60 10.54 -12.96
CA GLU A 8 -11.87 9.10 -13.00
C GLU A 8 -10.59 8.28 -12.88
N LEU A 9 -9.47 8.77 -13.45
CA LEU A 9 -8.15 8.14 -13.32
C LEU A 9 -7.68 8.04 -11.87
N PHE A 10 -8.02 9.03 -11.03
CA PHE A 10 -7.70 8.99 -9.60
C PHE A 10 -8.56 7.99 -8.84
N TYR A 11 -9.83 7.88 -9.18
CA TYR A 11 -10.74 6.93 -8.56
C TYR A 11 -10.37 5.48 -8.92
N ASP A 12 -10.01 5.22 -10.17
CA ASP A 12 -9.55 3.91 -10.62
C ASP A 12 -8.28 3.47 -9.89
N ALA A 13 -7.28 4.36 -9.80
CA ALA A 13 -6.07 4.09 -9.02
C ALA A 13 -6.37 3.89 -7.52
N ALA A 14 -7.32 4.65 -6.96
CA ALA A 14 -7.73 4.49 -5.56
C ALA A 14 -8.36 3.11 -5.28
N VAL A 15 -9.11 2.55 -6.24
CA VAL A 15 -9.70 1.19 -6.13
C VAL A 15 -8.61 0.12 -6.12
N VAL A 16 -7.55 0.28 -6.92
CA VAL A 16 -6.40 -0.65 -6.91
C VAL A 16 -5.75 -0.67 -5.53
N TYR A 17 -5.36 0.49 -4.99
CA TYR A 17 -4.74 0.56 -3.66
C TYR A 17 -5.63 0.07 -2.51
N LYS A 18 -6.96 0.18 -2.66
CA LYS A 18 -7.90 -0.46 -1.74
C LYS A 18 -7.75 -1.99 -1.80
N GLN A 19 -7.81 -2.57 -3.01
CA GLN A 19 -7.67 -4.02 -3.21
C GLN A 19 -6.30 -4.52 -2.73
N ASP A 20 -5.25 -3.73 -2.91
CA ASP A 20 -3.91 -4.03 -2.43
C ASP A 20 -3.86 -4.11 -0.90
N SER A 21 -4.46 -3.12 -0.22
CA SER A 21 -4.55 -3.13 1.24
C SER A 21 -5.35 -4.33 1.77
N ASP A 22 -6.47 -4.68 1.12
CA ASP A 22 -7.30 -5.84 1.51
C ASP A 22 -6.57 -7.16 1.28
N THR A 23 -5.91 -7.30 0.13
CA THR A 23 -5.17 -8.52 -0.24
C THR A 23 -3.95 -8.71 0.64
N ALA A 24 -3.14 -7.67 0.85
CA ALA A 24 -1.97 -7.71 1.70
C ALA A 24 -2.34 -7.97 3.17
N ALA A 25 -3.42 -7.37 3.68
CA ALA A 25 -3.91 -7.63 5.03
C ALA A 25 -4.37 -9.08 5.21
N ALA A 26 -5.13 -9.62 4.25
CA ALA A 26 -5.59 -11.00 4.28
C ALA A 26 -4.41 -11.98 4.21
N ALA A 27 -3.41 -11.70 3.36
CA ALA A 27 -2.21 -12.53 3.24
C ALA A 27 -1.37 -12.50 4.53
N LEU A 28 -1.18 -11.33 5.15
CA LEU A 28 -0.50 -11.20 6.44
C LEU A 28 -1.25 -11.93 7.57
N GLY A 29 -2.59 -11.88 7.55
CA GLY A 29 -3.43 -12.64 8.48
C GLY A 29 -3.26 -14.15 8.35
N LYS A 30 -3.16 -14.67 7.12
CA LYS A 30 -2.85 -16.10 6.88
C LYS A 30 -1.49 -16.49 7.42
N LEU A 31 -0.48 -15.63 7.26
CA LEU A 31 0.86 -15.85 7.79
C LEU A 31 0.85 -15.92 9.33
N GLY A 32 0.16 -15.00 10.01
CA GLY A 32 0.01 -15.03 11.47
C GLY A 32 -0.77 -16.25 12.00
N GLY A 33 -1.50 -16.96 11.13
CA GLY A 33 -2.19 -18.21 11.47
C GLY A 33 -1.32 -19.47 11.41
N VAL A 34 -0.04 -19.37 11.00
CA VAL A 34 0.88 -20.52 10.91
C VAL A 34 1.35 -20.93 12.31
N ASP A 35 1.16 -22.19 12.68
CA ASP A 35 1.71 -22.72 13.95
C ASP A 35 3.22 -22.95 13.83
N THR A 36 3.96 -22.07 14.49
CA THR A 36 5.42 -22.12 14.57
C THR A 36 5.92 -22.53 15.95
N SER A 37 5.04 -22.77 16.91
CA SER A 37 5.41 -23.03 18.31
C SER A 37 6.39 -24.20 18.44
N ASN A 38 7.34 -24.14 19.37
CA ASN A 38 8.29 -25.22 19.65
C ASN A 38 9.13 -25.71 18.44
N ALA A 39 9.19 -24.95 17.35
CA ALA A 39 9.80 -25.43 16.10
C ALA A 39 11.33 -25.50 16.16
N ALA A 40 11.99 -24.57 16.86
CA ALA A 40 13.44 -24.41 16.82
C ALA A 40 14.21 -25.38 17.74
N GLY A 41 13.56 -25.96 18.75
CA GLY A 41 14.20 -26.74 19.79
C GLY A 41 14.69 -25.91 20.99
N SER A 42 14.79 -26.57 22.14
CA SER A 42 15.27 -26.00 23.42
C SER A 42 16.73 -26.32 23.70
N ASN A 43 17.33 -27.23 22.92
CA ASN A 43 18.68 -27.73 23.13
C ASN A 43 19.67 -27.20 22.07
N GLY A 44 20.96 -27.24 22.39
CA GLY A 44 22.03 -26.88 21.45
C GLY A 44 21.86 -25.48 20.86
N VAL A 45 21.85 -25.39 19.52
CA VAL A 45 21.74 -24.14 18.76
C VAL A 45 20.29 -23.60 18.67
N GLY A 46 19.29 -24.40 19.04
CA GLY A 46 17.87 -24.08 18.88
C GLY A 46 17.46 -22.73 19.48
N PRO A 47 17.78 -22.43 20.76
CA PRO A 47 17.43 -21.16 21.38
C PRO A 47 18.04 -19.93 20.69
N GLN A 48 19.27 -20.07 20.19
CA GLN A 48 19.94 -18.99 19.45
C GLN A 48 19.25 -18.76 18.10
N TRP A 49 18.92 -19.86 17.40
CA TRP A 49 18.23 -19.78 16.10
C TRP A 49 16.84 -19.18 16.25
N ALA A 50 16.10 -19.60 17.29
CA ALA A 50 14.80 -19.05 17.62
C ALA A 50 14.84 -17.54 17.84
N THR A 51 15.83 -17.05 18.60
CA THR A 51 15.98 -15.62 18.87
C THR A 51 16.23 -14.83 17.59
N ALA A 52 17.06 -15.35 16.68
CA ALA A 52 17.33 -14.72 15.40
C ALA A 52 16.09 -14.71 14.48
N TYR A 53 15.34 -15.82 14.48
CA TYR A 53 14.11 -15.95 13.68
C TYR A 53 13.04 -15.00 14.19
N ASP A 54 12.74 -15.03 15.48
CA ASP A 54 11.68 -14.22 16.09
C ASP A 54 11.97 -12.73 15.87
N SER A 55 13.23 -12.29 16.03
CA SER A 55 13.61 -10.90 15.75
C SER A 55 13.45 -10.50 14.28
N ALA A 56 13.72 -11.41 13.33
CA ALA A 56 13.56 -11.15 11.91
C ALA A 56 12.08 -11.15 11.50
N ALA A 57 11.30 -12.10 12.02
CA ALA A 57 9.86 -12.21 11.84
C ALA A 57 9.15 -10.96 12.37
N ASP A 58 9.45 -10.53 13.60
CA ASP A 58 8.89 -9.31 14.20
C ASP A 58 9.18 -8.07 13.35
N GLY A 59 10.42 -7.92 12.88
CA GLY A 59 10.81 -6.82 12.00
C GLY A 59 10.04 -6.82 10.67
N ALA A 60 9.95 -7.98 10.02
CA ALA A 60 9.21 -8.14 8.77
C ALA A 60 7.70 -7.91 8.95
N GLY A 61 7.11 -8.47 10.02
CA GLY A 61 5.71 -8.27 10.38
C GLY A 61 5.40 -6.79 10.65
N GLU A 62 6.28 -6.09 11.37
CA GLU A 62 6.16 -4.67 11.69
C GLU A 62 6.21 -3.77 10.45
N VAL A 63 7.03 -4.09 9.46
CA VAL A 63 7.06 -3.34 8.20
C VAL A 63 5.88 -3.72 7.31
N ALA A 64 5.50 -5.00 7.26
CA ALA A 64 4.40 -5.50 6.44
C ALA A 64 3.03 -4.89 6.82
N TYR A 65 2.66 -4.81 8.10
CA TYR A 65 1.38 -4.18 8.46
C TYR A 65 1.39 -2.67 8.18
N ARG A 66 2.57 -2.03 8.22
CA ARG A 66 2.71 -0.62 7.84
C ARG A 66 2.52 -0.43 6.36
N LEU A 67 3.05 -1.34 5.54
CA LEU A 67 2.82 -1.36 4.10
C LEU A 67 1.32 -1.49 3.77
N VAL A 68 0.59 -2.39 4.45
CA VAL A 68 -0.89 -2.48 4.34
C VAL A 68 -1.54 -1.12 4.58
N ASN A 69 -1.14 -0.42 5.65
CA ASN A 69 -1.66 0.89 5.99
C ASN A 69 -1.21 1.98 5.00
N VAL A 70 -0.04 1.86 4.37
CA VAL A 70 0.42 2.74 3.29
C VAL A 70 -0.49 2.59 2.09
N PHE A 71 -0.80 1.36 1.66
CA PHE A 71 -1.74 1.12 0.56
C PHE A 71 -3.11 1.72 0.85
N HIS A 72 -3.65 1.49 2.05
CA HIS A 72 -4.90 2.11 2.50
C HIS A 72 -4.86 3.65 2.40
N ASN A 73 -3.78 4.25 2.90
CA ASN A 73 -3.62 5.70 2.93
C ASN A 73 -3.43 6.31 1.52
N LEU A 74 -2.69 5.64 0.63
CA LEU A 74 -2.53 6.05 -0.76
C LEU A 74 -3.86 5.98 -1.51
N GLY A 75 -4.65 4.94 -1.31
CA GLY A 75 -6.00 4.85 -1.88
C GLY A 75 -6.89 6.01 -1.45
N ASN A 76 -6.85 6.38 -0.16
CA ASN A 76 -7.60 7.55 0.34
C ASN A 76 -7.10 8.88 -0.23
N LEU A 77 -5.78 9.05 -0.36
CA LEU A 77 -5.17 10.26 -0.94
C LEU A 77 -5.56 10.41 -2.42
N LEU A 78 -5.51 9.33 -3.19
CA LEU A 78 -5.90 9.30 -4.60
C LEU A 78 -7.36 9.67 -4.76
N ARG A 79 -8.25 9.07 -3.97
CA ARG A 79 -9.66 9.47 -3.96
C ARG A 79 -9.83 10.94 -3.64
N GLN A 80 -9.13 11.47 -2.64
CA GLN A 80 -9.24 12.88 -2.27
C GLN A 80 -8.78 13.81 -3.40
N ASN A 81 -7.73 13.43 -4.12
CA ASN A 81 -7.30 14.16 -5.32
C ASN A 81 -8.37 14.08 -6.42
N GLY A 82 -8.94 12.90 -6.66
CA GLY A 82 -10.10 12.74 -7.55
C GLY A 82 -11.26 13.66 -7.18
N ILE A 83 -11.65 13.71 -5.90
CA ILE A 83 -12.70 14.62 -5.41
C ILE A 83 -12.33 16.08 -5.64
N ASN A 84 -11.08 16.47 -5.41
CA ASN A 84 -10.63 17.86 -5.60
C ASN A 84 -10.69 18.26 -7.08
N HIS A 85 -10.30 17.37 -7.99
CA HIS A 85 -10.39 17.59 -9.42
C HIS A 85 -11.83 17.56 -9.92
N ASP A 86 -12.64 16.59 -9.48
CA ASP A 86 -14.06 16.49 -9.81
C ASP A 86 -14.84 17.70 -9.29
N GLN A 87 -14.51 18.25 -8.11
CA GLN A 87 -15.11 19.50 -7.62
C GLN A 87 -14.64 20.73 -8.39
N THR A 88 -13.41 20.73 -8.88
CA THR A 88 -12.87 21.81 -9.72
C THR A 88 -13.52 21.76 -11.12
N GLU A 89 -13.74 20.56 -11.65
CA GLU A 89 -14.41 20.31 -12.91
C GLU A 89 -15.94 20.43 -12.81
N GLU A 90 -16.62 20.03 -11.74
CA GLU A 90 -18.05 20.28 -11.49
C GLU A 90 -18.32 21.77 -11.23
N ALA A 91 -17.37 22.49 -10.61
CA ALA A 91 -17.42 23.95 -10.55
C ALA A 91 -17.18 24.61 -11.92
N SER A 92 -16.66 23.85 -12.89
CA SER A 92 -16.37 24.25 -14.28
C SER A 92 -17.41 23.74 -15.30
N THR A 93 -18.15 22.66 -14.97
CA THR A 93 -19.15 21.97 -15.79
C THR A 93 -20.44 21.73 -15.01
N LEU A 94 -21.45 22.55 -15.30
CA LEU A 94 -22.81 22.29 -14.85
C LEU A 94 -23.35 20.98 -15.47
N ASN A 95 -23.72 20.04 -14.60
CA ASN A 95 -24.61 18.88 -14.81
C ASN A 95 -23.99 17.53 -15.20
N ARG A 96 -23.58 16.74 -14.19
CA ARG A 96 -23.89 15.29 -14.16
C ARG A 96 -25.03 15.04 -13.16
N GLN A 97 -26.24 14.96 -13.69
CA GLN A 97 -27.46 14.59 -12.96
C GLN A 97 -27.90 13.19 -13.40
N ASN A 98 -28.50 12.40 -12.51
CA ASN A 98 -29.15 11.14 -12.88
C ASN A 98 -30.46 11.41 -13.67
N GLU A 99 -31.16 10.37 -14.11
CA GLU A 99 -32.43 10.51 -14.87
C GLU A 99 -33.54 11.27 -14.13
N PHE A 100 -33.38 11.46 -12.81
CA PHE A 100 -34.32 12.15 -11.93
C PHE A 100 -33.89 13.58 -11.57
N GLY A 101 -32.77 14.07 -12.12
CA GLY A 101 -32.29 15.43 -11.87
C GLY A 101 -31.52 15.61 -10.55
N ASP A 102 -31.24 14.52 -9.84
CA ASP A 102 -30.40 14.56 -8.64
C ASP A 102 -28.91 14.55 -9.02
N PRO A 103 -28.04 15.28 -8.30
CA PRO A 103 -26.59 15.13 -8.45
C PRO A 103 -26.19 13.67 -8.25
N ILE A 104 -25.39 13.12 -9.18
CA ILE A 104 -24.85 11.77 -9.02
C ILE A 104 -23.77 11.83 -7.92
N PRO A 105 -23.92 11.13 -6.78
CA PRO A 105 -22.85 11.03 -5.79
C PRO A 105 -21.66 10.27 -6.42
N PRO A 106 -20.39 10.69 -6.23
CA PRO A 106 -19.25 9.91 -6.69
C PRO A 106 -19.28 8.51 -6.06
N ALA A 107 -19.02 7.49 -6.86
CA ALA A 107 -19.13 6.09 -6.46
C ALA A 107 -18.08 5.67 -5.40
N GLY A 108 -18.46 4.66 -4.60
CA GLY A 108 -17.55 3.74 -3.90
C GLY A 108 -17.06 4.15 -2.50
N GLU A 109 -17.31 3.30 -1.51
CA GLU A 109 -16.57 3.30 -0.23
C GLU A 109 -15.11 2.84 -0.49
N THR A 110 -14.14 3.68 -0.13
CA THR A 110 -12.69 3.40 -0.34
C THR A 110 -11.95 3.01 0.92
N ALA A 111 -12.64 2.73 2.03
CA ALA A 111 -11.96 2.19 3.20
C ALA A 111 -11.56 0.73 2.90
N GLY A 112 -10.38 0.55 2.31
CA GLY A 112 -9.67 -0.73 2.33
C GLY A 112 -9.23 -1.06 3.76
N THR A 113 -8.57 -2.18 3.94
CA THR A 113 -8.20 -2.66 5.27
C THR A 113 -7.12 -1.78 5.90
N PHE A 114 -7.35 -1.36 7.14
CA PHE A 114 -6.37 -0.69 8.00
C PHE A 114 -6.13 -1.53 9.25
N LEU A 115 -4.86 -1.78 9.57
CA LEU A 115 -4.44 -2.57 10.72
C LEU A 115 -4.02 -1.65 11.86
N GLY A 116 -4.73 -1.74 12.99
CA GLY A 116 -4.46 -0.93 14.19
C GLY A 116 -3.22 -1.35 14.98
N ALA A 117 -2.72 -2.56 14.74
CA ALA A 117 -1.52 -3.11 15.37
C ALA A 117 -0.85 -4.12 14.42
N ALA A 118 0.42 -4.43 14.70
CA ALA A 118 1.13 -5.52 14.04
C ALA A 118 0.42 -6.86 14.30
N VAL A 119 0.46 -7.74 13.30
CA VAL A 119 -0.03 -9.12 13.43
C VAL A 119 0.99 -9.92 14.23
N ASP A 120 0.52 -10.68 15.23
CA ASP A 120 1.37 -11.61 15.96
C ASP A 120 1.73 -12.79 15.05
N LEU A 121 3.02 -13.01 14.85
CA LEU A 121 3.56 -14.09 13.99
C LEU A 121 3.96 -15.33 14.80
N GLY A 122 3.72 -15.31 16.11
CA GLY A 122 4.13 -16.38 17.01
C GLY A 122 5.64 -16.44 17.22
N THR A 123 6.06 -17.43 17.99
CA THR A 123 7.49 -17.69 18.28
C THR A 123 7.84 -19.11 17.92
N VAL A 124 9.04 -19.30 17.34
CA VAL A 124 9.58 -20.64 17.09
C VAL A 124 10.27 -21.26 18.31
N LYS A 125 10.39 -20.49 19.40
CA LYS A 125 11.15 -20.89 20.58
C LYS A 125 10.55 -22.13 21.24
N GLY A 126 11.43 -22.96 21.77
CA GLY A 126 11.07 -24.15 22.53
C GLY A 126 11.15 -25.42 21.69
N GLY A 127 10.80 -26.53 22.31
CA GLY A 127 10.91 -27.86 21.73
C GLY A 127 10.42 -28.88 22.73
N ASP A 128 9.59 -29.80 22.26
CA ASP A 128 8.95 -30.84 23.06
C ASP A 128 8.93 -32.20 22.33
N ASP A 129 9.64 -32.34 21.20
CA ASP A 129 9.78 -33.65 20.54
C ASP A 129 10.58 -34.60 21.45
N PRO A 130 10.01 -35.74 21.88
CA PRO A 130 10.65 -36.62 22.84
C PRO A 130 11.93 -37.22 22.29
N GLU A 131 12.85 -37.51 23.20
CA GLU A 131 14.05 -38.27 22.87
C GLU A 131 13.68 -39.64 22.30
N PRO A 132 14.49 -40.19 21.38
CA PRO A 132 14.21 -41.49 20.81
C PRO A 132 14.31 -42.62 21.86
N PRO A 133 13.65 -43.76 21.64
CA PRO A 133 13.84 -44.94 22.48
C PRO A 133 15.31 -45.27 22.65
N HIS A 134 15.68 -45.68 23.87
CA HIS A 134 17.05 -46.06 24.25
C HIS A 134 18.10 -44.93 24.19
N TRP A 135 17.67 -43.67 24.17
CA TRP A 135 18.57 -42.53 24.25
C TRP A 135 19.49 -42.55 25.48
N ASP A 136 19.08 -43.19 26.57
CA ASP A 136 19.90 -43.41 27.78
C ASP A 136 21.25 -44.07 27.49
N LEU A 137 21.39 -44.83 26.39
CA LEU A 137 22.65 -45.43 25.97
C LEU A 137 23.74 -44.40 25.64
N VAL A 138 23.35 -43.18 25.25
CA VAL A 138 24.27 -42.14 24.78
C VAL A 138 24.09 -40.79 25.49
N ARG A 139 22.93 -40.55 26.12
CA ARG A 139 22.46 -39.29 26.72
C ARG A 139 23.57 -38.47 27.37
N ASP A 140 24.26 -39.04 28.35
CA ASP A 140 25.21 -38.31 29.21
C ASP A 140 26.51 -37.90 28.49
N ARG A 141 26.65 -38.28 27.21
CA ARG A 141 27.87 -38.06 26.41
C ARG A 141 27.61 -37.20 25.17
N ILE A 142 26.37 -36.76 24.94
CA ILE A 142 26.00 -35.92 23.80
C ILE A 142 26.05 -34.44 24.23
N THR A 143 26.86 -33.66 23.54
CA THR A 143 27.16 -32.26 23.93
C THR A 143 25.93 -31.36 23.87
N ASP A 144 25.20 -31.40 22.75
CA ASP A 144 24.06 -30.51 22.49
C ASP A 144 22.72 -31.16 22.82
N GLY A 145 22.72 -32.37 23.37
CA GLY A 145 21.50 -33.15 23.59
C GLY A 145 20.77 -33.56 22.30
N TRP A 146 19.51 -33.93 22.47
CA TRP A 146 18.57 -34.25 21.39
C TRP A 146 17.96 -32.95 20.82
N PRO A 147 18.00 -32.71 19.50
CA PRO A 147 17.35 -31.55 18.89
C PRO A 147 15.83 -31.73 18.88
N ASN A 148 15.21 -31.33 19.99
CA ASN A 148 13.79 -31.55 20.31
C ASN A 148 12.82 -30.55 19.63
N GLY A 149 13.23 -29.89 18.54
CA GLY A 149 12.35 -29.02 17.73
C GLY A 149 11.50 -29.80 16.74
N HIS A 150 10.64 -29.09 15.99
CA HIS A 150 9.67 -29.65 15.05
C HIS A 150 9.95 -29.19 13.60
N PRO A 151 10.63 -30.01 12.78
CA PRO A 151 10.94 -29.68 11.39
C PRO A 151 9.72 -29.36 10.53
N ASP A 152 8.60 -30.04 10.75
CA ASP A 152 7.33 -29.81 10.06
C ASP A 152 6.80 -28.39 10.28
N ARG A 153 6.94 -27.85 11.49
CA ARG A 153 6.56 -26.46 11.80
C ARG A 153 7.51 -25.45 11.17
N LEU A 154 8.80 -25.77 11.06
CA LEU A 154 9.77 -24.95 10.31
C LEU A 154 9.47 -24.94 8.81
N TRP A 155 9.02 -26.06 8.24
CA TRP A 155 8.56 -26.10 6.85
C TRP A 155 7.25 -25.35 6.66
N ALA A 156 6.32 -25.42 7.62
CA ALA A 156 5.09 -24.63 7.60
C ALA A 156 5.40 -23.12 7.62
N ALA A 157 6.32 -22.69 8.49
CA ALA A 157 6.83 -21.31 8.51
C ALA A 157 7.43 -20.92 7.14
N SER A 158 8.28 -21.78 6.55
CA SER A 158 8.86 -21.54 5.24
C SER A 158 7.80 -21.36 4.14
N SER A 159 6.78 -22.23 4.14
CA SER A 159 5.66 -22.15 3.21
C SER A 159 4.83 -20.89 3.41
N GLY A 160 4.59 -20.51 4.67
CA GLY A 160 3.86 -19.29 5.03
C GLY A 160 4.56 -18.05 4.49
N TRP A 161 5.84 -17.87 4.79
CA TRP A 161 6.64 -16.74 4.31
C TRP A 161 6.75 -16.71 2.78
N THR A 162 6.95 -17.86 2.14
CA THR A 162 6.98 -17.96 0.67
C THR A 162 5.65 -17.49 0.07
N THR A 163 4.54 -17.96 0.61
CA THR A 163 3.19 -17.61 0.13
C THR A 163 2.93 -16.12 0.32
N PHE A 164 3.23 -15.57 1.50
CA PHE A 164 3.05 -14.15 1.77
C PHE A 164 3.90 -13.27 0.84
N GLY A 165 5.19 -13.59 0.65
CA GLY A 165 6.05 -12.86 -0.27
C GLY A 165 5.57 -12.93 -1.73
N HIS A 166 5.05 -14.07 -2.18
CA HIS A 166 4.47 -14.21 -3.52
C HIS A 166 3.19 -13.39 -3.68
N ASP A 167 2.31 -13.41 -2.68
CA ASP A 167 1.08 -12.61 -2.67
C ASP A 167 1.42 -11.10 -2.75
N LEU A 168 2.45 -10.65 -2.03
CA LEU A 168 2.92 -9.25 -2.10
C LEU A 168 3.47 -8.86 -3.48
N VAL A 169 4.27 -9.73 -4.12
CA VAL A 169 4.75 -9.50 -5.49
C VAL A 169 3.58 -9.41 -6.48
N ALA A 170 2.52 -10.18 -6.25
CA ALA A 170 1.32 -10.12 -7.10
C ALA A 170 0.48 -8.84 -6.88
N VAL A 171 0.61 -8.18 -5.72
CA VAL A 171 -0.15 -6.98 -5.35
C VAL A 171 0.38 -5.72 -6.05
N ASP A 172 1.65 -5.34 -5.83
CA ASP A 172 2.18 -4.06 -6.34
C ASP A 172 3.70 -4.15 -6.57
N ASP A 173 4.14 -5.08 -7.43
CA ASP A 173 5.54 -5.13 -7.89
C ASP A 173 5.79 -4.19 -9.09
N GLN A 174 4.76 -3.86 -9.85
CA GLN A 174 4.81 -3.00 -11.03
C GLN A 174 3.60 -2.07 -11.05
N ALA A 175 3.74 -0.93 -11.72
CA ALA A 175 2.61 -0.03 -11.91
C ALA A 175 1.47 -0.72 -12.67
N SER A 176 0.29 -0.70 -12.07
CA SER A 176 -0.94 -1.20 -12.69
C SER A 176 -1.30 -0.34 -13.93
N PRO A 177 -2.10 -0.88 -14.87
CA PRO A 177 -2.60 -0.11 -16.00
C PRO A 177 -3.31 1.18 -15.58
N GLN A 178 -4.05 1.16 -14.46
CA GLN A 178 -4.75 2.31 -13.91
C GLN A 178 -3.78 3.39 -13.42
N GLU A 179 -2.71 2.99 -12.73
CA GLU A 179 -1.67 3.92 -12.30
C GLU A 179 -0.88 4.48 -13.48
N LEU A 180 -0.58 3.65 -14.48
CA LEU A 180 0.06 4.13 -15.70
C LEU A 180 -0.84 5.12 -16.45
N ALA A 181 -2.14 4.86 -16.52
CA ALA A 181 -3.11 5.78 -17.09
C ALA A 181 -3.16 7.09 -16.31
N LEU A 182 -3.13 7.05 -14.97
CA LEU A 182 -3.02 8.24 -14.12
C LEU A 182 -1.72 9.02 -14.39
N ILE A 183 -0.57 8.33 -14.41
CA ILE A 183 0.76 8.93 -14.61
C ILE A 183 0.88 9.61 -15.98
N THR A 184 0.31 8.99 -17.02
CA THR A 184 0.44 9.46 -18.40
C THR A 184 -0.69 10.39 -18.85
N GLY A 185 -1.88 10.25 -18.24
CA GLY A 185 -3.11 10.94 -18.62
C GLY A 185 -3.38 12.23 -17.85
N VAL A 186 -2.63 12.52 -16.79
CA VAL A 186 -2.83 13.73 -15.97
C VAL A 186 -1.62 14.67 -16.05
N ASP A 187 -1.83 15.86 -16.61
CA ASP A 187 -0.85 16.94 -16.62
C ASP A 187 -1.11 17.89 -15.44
N ALA A 188 -0.58 17.55 -14.26
CA ALA A 188 -0.69 18.36 -13.05
C ALA A 188 0.53 18.22 -12.12
N ALA A 189 0.86 19.29 -11.38
CA ALA A 189 2.08 19.35 -10.57
C ALA A 189 2.09 18.33 -9.41
N GLU A 190 0.92 17.99 -8.90
CA GLU A 190 0.66 17.05 -7.81
C GLU A 190 0.88 15.59 -8.22
N ILE A 191 0.75 15.25 -9.51
CA ILE A 191 0.97 13.88 -10.01
C ILE A 191 2.41 13.44 -9.81
N GLY A 192 3.38 14.34 -9.97
CA GLY A 192 4.79 14.02 -9.72
C GLY A 192 5.04 13.58 -8.27
N VAL A 193 4.38 14.24 -7.31
CA VAL A 193 4.48 13.89 -5.89
C VAL A 193 3.77 12.57 -5.61
N VAL A 194 2.56 12.38 -6.11
CA VAL A 194 1.77 11.14 -5.92
C VAL A 194 2.50 9.93 -6.51
N THR A 195 3.01 10.06 -7.73
CA THR A 195 3.78 9.01 -8.42
C THR A 195 5.05 8.63 -7.65
N ALA A 196 5.74 9.62 -7.08
CA ALA A 196 6.90 9.34 -6.24
C ALA A 196 6.52 8.49 -5.01
N ARG A 197 5.38 8.74 -4.37
CA ARG A 197 4.91 7.96 -3.22
C ARG A 197 4.47 6.54 -3.59
N MET A 198 3.80 6.38 -4.73
CA MET A 198 3.47 5.05 -5.27
C MET A 198 4.75 4.24 -5.51
N ASN A 199 5.78 4.85 -6.11
CA ASN A 199 7.06 4.19 -6.33
C ASN A 199 7.79 3.84 -5.02
N GLU A 200 7.75 4.72 -4.02
CA GLU A 200 8.29 4.43 -2.68
C GLU A 200 7.55 3.25 -2.01
N ALA A 201 6.23 3.16 -2.16
CA ALA A 201 5.44 2.04 -1.66
C ALA A 201 5.77 0.72 -2.38
N ARG A 202 6.00 0.75 -3.69
CA ARG A 202 6.47 -0.43 -4.45
C ARG A 202 7.83 -0.92 -3.98
N VAL A 203 8.80 -0.02 -3.80
CA VAL A 203 10.12 -0.38 -3.27
C VAL A 203 9.97 -1.03 -1.90
N LEU A 204 9.13 -0.47 -1.03
CA LEU A 204 8.84 -1.04 0.28
C LEU A 204 8.21 -2.44 0.16
N ASN A 205 7.29 -2.65 -0.78
CA ASN A 205 6.68 -3.94 -1.08
C ASN A 205 7.73 -4.98 -1.52
N THR A 206 8.61 -4.62 -2.45
CA THR A 206 9.72 -5.47 -2.90
C THR A 206 10.68 -5.82 -1.75
N ASP A 207 11.00 -4.87 -0.87
CA ASP A 207 11.86 -5.10 0.29
C ASP A 207 11.24 -6.12 1.26
N VAL A 208 9.94 -6.00 1.54
CA VAL A 208 9.21 -6.95 2.40
C VAL A 208 9.17 -8.33 1.75
N ALA A 209 8.85 -8.43 0.45
CA ALA A 209 8.85 -9.69 -0.28
C ALA A 209 10.25 -10.36 -0.28
N GLY A 210 11.31 -9.57 -0.41
CA GLY A 210 12.70 -10.03 -0.28
C GLY A 210 13.00 -10.65 1.08
N ALA A 211 12.64 -9.96 2.17
CA ALA A 211 12.80 -10.45 3.53
C ALA A 211 11.98 -11.73 3.79
N CYS A 212 10.78 -11.85 3.21
CA CYS A 212 10.00 -13.08 3.25
C CYS A 212 10.76 -14.26 2.61
N GLY A 213 11.43 -14.02 1.48
CA GLY A 213 12.28 -15.02 0.82
C GLY A 213 13.45 -15.48 1.71
N ASP A 214 14.10 -14.56 2.42
CA ASP A 214 15.16 -14.88 3.38
C ASP A 214 14.66 -15.70 4.57
N LEU A 215 13.56 -15.29 5.21
CA LEU A 215 12.90 -16.01 6.30
C LEU A 215 12.47 -17.42 5.87
N ALA A 216 11.93 -17.55 4.65
CA ALA A 216 11.53 -18.83 4.09
C ALA A 216 12.71 -19.78 3.88
N ARG A 217 13.82 -19.28 3.31
CA ARG A 217 15.05 -20.06 3.09
C ARG A 217 15.66 -20.51 4.41
N ALA A 218 15.76 -19.61 5.38
CA ALA A 218 16.30 -19.91 6.70
C ALA A 218 15.52 -21.02 7.39
N SER A 219 14.18 -20.89 7.42
CA SER A 219 13.28 -21.85 8.07
C SER A 219 13.40 -23.23 7.45
N LYS A 220 13.38 -23.31 6.12
CA LYS A 220 13.53 -24.58 5.40
C LYS A 220 14.90 -25.21 5.63
N GLY A 221 15.97 -24.44 5.47
CA GLY A 221 17.34 -24.94 5.61
C GLY A 221 17.61 -25.50 7.02
N TYR A 222 17.09 -24.83 8.06
CA TYR A 222 17.20 -25.31 9.41
C TYR A 222 16.34 -26.55 9.67
N GLY A 223 15.08 -26.56 9.18
CA GLY A 223 14.18 -27.70 9.27
C GLY A 223 14.72 -28.95 8.60
N ASP A 224 15.17 -28.86 7.35
CA ASP A 224 15.74 -29.97 6.58
C ASP A 224 16.93 -30.62 7.31
N LYS A 225 17.81 -29.76 7.87
CA LYS A 225 18.98 -30.25 8.60
C LYS A 225 18.61 -30.86 9.95
N MET A 226 17.65 -30.26 10.65
CA MET A 226 17.15 -30.79 11.92
C MET A 226 16.54 -32.19 11.70
N GLU A 227 15.69 -32.37 10.70
CA GLU A 227 15.09 -33.67 10.39
C GLU A 227 16.15 -34.72 10.06
N THR A 228 17.11 -34.39 9.18
CA THR A 228 18.20 -35.30 8.84
C THR A 228 19.03 -35.69 10.06
N THR A 229 19.27 -34.73 10.96
CA THR A 229 20.02 -34.94 12.21
C THR A 229 19.26 -35.88 13.14
N LYS A 230 17.97 -35.62 13.33
CA LYS A 230 17.06 -36.44 14.16
C LYS A 230 16.97 -37.86 13.64
N PHE A 231 16.81 -38.04 12.34
CA PHE A 231 16.76 -39.35 11.70
C PHE A 231 18.07 -40.13 11.91
N GLY A 232 19.23 -39.49 11.66
CA GLY A 232 20.53 -40.14 11.85
C GLY A 232 20.78 -40.56 13.30
N MET A 233 20.43 -39.71 14.27
CA MET A 233 20.54 -40.03 15.69
C MET A 233 19.61 -41.19 16.11
N LYS A 234 18.35 -41.18 15.65
CA LYS A 234 17.38 -42.26 15.87
C LYS A 234 17.93 -43.60 15.38
N LEU A 235 18.48 -43.62 14.16
CA LEU A 235 19.06 -44.82 13.57
C LEU A 235 20.26 -45.35 14.38
N LEU A 236 21.21 -44.49 14.74
CA LEU A 236 22.40 -44.89 15.49
C LEU A 236 22.05 -45.49 16.86
N VAL A 237 21.06 -44.93 17.55
CA VAL A 237 20.62 -45.45 18.85
C VAL A 237 19.88 -46.78 18.71
N ALA A 238 19.07 -46.94 17.66
CA ALA A 238 18.43 -48.21 17.35
C ALA A 238 19.46 -49.31 17.03
N GLU A 239 20.50 -48.99 16.25
CA GLU A 239 21.61 -49.91 15.95
C GLU A 239 22.39 -50.30 17.21
N LEU A 240 22.69 -49.35 18.09
CA LEU A 240 23.32 -49.63 19.38
C LEU A 240 22.47 -50.57 20.24
N TYR A 241 21.16 -50.35 20.28
CA TYR A 241 20.26 -51.20 21.04
C TYR A 241 20.18 -52.61 20.46
N ALA A 242 20.08 -52.75 19.12
CA ALA A 242 20.10 -54.05 18.45
C ALA A 242 21.41 -54.81 18.69
N LEU A 243 22.54 -54.10 18.68
CA LEU A 243 23.85 -54.68 19.02
C LEU A 243 23.88 -55.15 20.48
N LYS A 244 23.35 -54.36 21.42
CA LYS A 244 23.24 -54.75 22.83
C LYS A 244 22.45 -56.05 22.98
N GLN A 245 21.30 -56.17 22.30
CA GLN A 245 20.49 -57.40 22.32
C GLN A 245 21.27 -58.60 21.76
N THR A 246 21.99 -58.41 20.65
CA THR A 246 22.79 -59.48 20.04
C THR A 246 23.90 -59.96 20.97
N LEU A 247 24.54 -59.05 21.72
CA LEU A 247 25.61 -59.36 22.67
C LEU A 247 25.13 -59.96 24.00
N ASP A 248 23.82 -60.05 24.23
CA ASP A 248 23.26 -60.67 25.43
C ASP A 248 23.25 -62.21 25.34
N GLU A 249 23.60 -62.79 24.19
CA GLU A 249 23.81 -64.23 24.01
C GLU A 249 24.96 -64.77 24.89
N PRO A 250 24.79 -65.92 25.60
CA PRO A 250 25.76 -66.40 26.59
C PRO A 250 27.19 -66.57 26.09
N TYR A 251 27.36 -66.98 24.84
CA TYR A 251 28.68 -67.19 24.24
C TYR A 251 29.40 -65.87 23.87
N LEU A 252 28.69 -64.74 23.85
CA LEU A 252 29.24 -63.40 23.55
C LEU A 252 29.54 -62.57 24.80
N TRP A 253 29.10 -63.01 25.99
CA TRP A 253 29.33 -62.30 27.26
C TRP A 253 30.78 -61.86 27.52
N PRO A 254 31.83 -62.67 27.19
CA PRO A 254 33.21 -62.24 27.40
C PRO A 254 33.59 -60.98 26.62
N PHE A 255 32.93 -60.71 25.49
CA PHE A 255 33.25 -59.60 24.58
C PHE A 255 32.29 -58.41 24.75
N ARG A 256 31.10 -58.63 25.34
CA ARG A 256 30.01 -57.66 25.47
C ARG A 256 30.48 -56.26 25.89
N SER A 257 31.23 -56.16 26.99
CA SER A 257 31.67 -54.86 27.52
C SER A 257 32.61 -54.13 26.57
N SER A 258 33.54 -54.85 25.93
CA SER A 258 34.54 -54.25 25.03
C SER A 258 33.89 -53.79 23.73
N VAL A 259 33.04 -54.63 23.14
CA VAL A 259 32.31 -54.31 21.90
C VAL A 259 31.36 -53.15 22.13
N MET A 260 30.54 -53.19 23.19
CA MET A 260 29.62 -52.09 23.51
C MET A 260 30.35 -50.78 23.75
N LYS A 261 31.48 -50.79 24.47
CA LYS A 261 32.26 -49.56 24.69
C LYS A 261 32.71 -48.93 23.37
N VAL A 262 33.24 -49.74 22.44
CA VAL A 262 33.69 -49.25 21.12
C VAL A 262 32.51 -48.71 20.31
N ALA A 263 31.42 -49.48 20.22
CA ALA A 263 30.24 -49.08 19.46
C ALA A 263 29.59 -47.80 20.02
N THR A 264 29.40 -47.71 21.34
CA THR A 264 28.86 -46.50 21.99
C THR A 264 29.78 -45.31 21.76
N ASN A 265 31.11 -45.48 21.80
CA ASN A 265 32.04 -44.40 21.49
C ASN A 265 31.89 -43.89 20.06
N MET A 266 31.79 -44.81 19.08
CA MET A 266 31.58 -44.45 17.67
C MET A 266 30.26 -43.72 17.47
N ALA A 267 29.17 -44.24 18.03
CA ALA A 267 27.85 -43.61 17.94
C ALA A 267 27.84 -42.21 18.57
N VAL A 268 28.42 -42.03 19.76
CA VAL A 268 28.55 -40.72 20.41
C VAL A 268 29.34 -39.74 19.54
N THR A 269 30.46 -40.16 18.94
CA THR A 269 31.23 -39.32 18.02
C THR A 269 30.39 -38.91 16.81
N THR A 270 29.68 -39.85 16.18
CA THR A 270 28.84 -39.56 15.02
C THR A 270 27.67 -38.63 15.38
N ILE A 271 27.01 -38.85 16.52
CA ILE A 271 25.92 -37.99 17.01
C ILE A 271 26.42 -36.57 17.26
N ASN A 272 27.57 -36.40 17.91
CA ASN A 272 28.16 -35.08 18.13
C ASN A 272 28.58 -34.39 16.81
N ASN A 273 29.02 -35.16 15.80
CA ASN A 273 29.28 -34.63 14.47
C ASN A 273 27.99 -34.18 13.75
N LEU A 274 26.89 -34.93 13.90
CA LEU A 274 25.58 -34.52 13.38
C LEU A 274 25.09 -33.22 14.03
N ASN A 275 25.20 -33.11 15.36
CA ASN A 275 24.90 -31.89 16.10
C ASN A 275 25.78 -30.71 15.66
N THR A 276 27.07 -30.95 15.43
CA THR A 276 27.99 -29.94 14.90
C THR A 276 27.54 -29.47 13.52
N ALA A 277 27.14 -30.39 12.63
CA ALA A 277 26.63 -30.04 11.31
C ALA A 277 25.31 -29.26 11.39
N LEU A 278 24.42 -29.59 12.34
CA LEU A 278 23.21 -28.82 12.61
C LEU A 278 23.54 -27.38 13.05
N ARG A 279 24.52 -27.20 13.96
CA ARG A 279 24.99 -25.88 14.38
C ARG A 279 25.55 -25.08 13.21
N THR A 280 26.35 -25.70 12.35
CA THR A 280 26.89 -25.04 11.15
C THR A 280 25.78 -24.56 10.22
N THR A 281 24.79 -25.41 9.92
CA THR A 281 23.64 -25.00 9.09
C THR A 281 22.82 -23.91 9.76
N ALA A 282 22.56 -24.01 11.07
CA ALA A 282 21.86 -22.98 11.82
C ALA A 282 22.57 -21.62 11.69
N ALA A 283 23.89 -21.60 11.88
CA ALA A 283 24.69 -20.38 11.72
C ALA A 283 24.61 -19.81 10.30
N THR A 284 24.60 -20.66 9.25
CA THR A 284 24.40 -20.20 7.87
C THR A 284 23.01 -19.60 7.68
N THR A 285 21.96 -20.27 8.13
CA THR A 285 20.58 -19.76 7.98
C THR A 285 20.31 -18.51 8.81
N MET A 286 21.02 -18.30 9.91
CA MET A 286 20.97 -17.04 10.66
C MET A 286 21.51 -15.85 9.86
N LEU A 287 22.35 -16.07 8.84
CA LEU A 287 22.79 -14.98 7.96
C LEU A 287 21.63 -14.47 7.11
N ASP A 288 20.79 -15.37 6.58
CA ASP A 288 19.57 -14.99 5.86
C ASP A 288 18.61 -14.23 6.80
N LEU A 289 18.44 -14.70 8.04
CA LEU A 289 17.63 -13.99 9.06
C LEU A 289 18.20 -12.60 9.36
N GLY A 290 19.52 -12.48 9.48
CA GLY A 290 20.19 -11.20 9.66
C GLY A 290 20.02 -10.25 8.47
N ALA A 291 20.03 -10.76 7.25
CA ALA A 291 19.75 -9.98 6.04
C ALA A 291 18.31 -9.45 6.03
N ALA A 292 17.34 -10.30 6.37
CA ALA A 292 15.94 -9.89 6.54
C ALA A 292 15.79 -8.79 7.61
N SER A 293 16.37 -8.97 8.80
CA SER A 293 16.34 -7.96 9.86
C SER A 293 16.97 -6.63 9.42
N LEU A 294 18.11 -6.67 8.73
CA LEU A 294 18.78 -5.47 8.24
C LEU A 294 17.92 -4.72 7.21
N SER A 295 17.38 -5.46 6.23
CA SER A 295 16.48 -4.89 5.22
C SER A 295 15.28 -4.21 5.87
N MET A 296 14.60 -4.88 6.81
CA MET A 296 13.43 -4.34 7.50
C MET A 296 13.77 -3.15 8.40
N SER A 297 14.95 -3.14 9.03
CA SER A 297 15.41 -1.98 9.80
C SER A 297 15.63 -0.74 8.92
N THR A 298 16.04 -0.94 7.66
CA THR A 298 16.27 0.12 6.67
C THR A 298 14.97 0.59 6.03
N ALA A 299 14.02 -0.33 5.83
CA ALA A 299 12.71 -0.06 5.26
C ALA A 299 11.75 0.66 6.25
N LEU A 300 11.88 0.41 7.55
CA LEU A 300 10.97 0.93 8.58
C LEU A 300 10.84 2.47 8.61
N PRO A 301 11.93 3.27 8.51
CA PRO A 301 11.81 4.73 8.39
C PRO A 301 10.99 5.15 7.16
N ALA A 302 11.21 4.53 6.00
CA ALA A 302 10.47 4.83 4.77
C ALA A 302 8.97 4.55 4.94
N ALA A 303 8.62 3.40 5.53
CA ALA A 303 7.23 3.06 5.86
C ALA A 303 6.59 4.10 6.79
N LYS A 304 7.30 4.57 7.83
CA LYS A 304 6.82 5.61 8.74
C LYS A 304 6.64 6.95 8.04
N THR A 305 7.60 7.35 7.20
CA THR A 305 7.51 8.58 6.42
C THR A 305 6.32 8.56 5.48
N LEU A 306 6.07 7.45 4.77
CA LEU A 306 4.90 7.29 3.92
C LEU A 306 3.58 7.42 4.71
N LEU A 307 3.54 6.89 5.94
CA LEU A 307 2.37 7.02 6.82
C LEU A 307 2.18 8.44 7.38
N ASP A 308 3.26 9.16 7.68
CA ASP A 308 3.19 10.54 8.22
C ASP A 308 2.87 11.59 7.15
N LEU A 309 3.17 11.30 5.88
CA LEU A 309 2.94 12.21 4.75
C LEU A 309 1.50 12.18 4.22
N VAL A 310 0.71 11.17 4.58
CA VAL A 310 -0.74 11.20 4.38
C VAL A 310 -1.33 11.98 5.55
N PRO A 311 -2.05 13.09 5.33
CA PRO A 311 -2.49 13.94 6.43
C PRO A 311 -3.30 13.13 7.43
N ARG A 312 -2.83 13.08 8.69
CA ARG A 312 -3.58 12.55 9.83
C ARG A 312 -4.93 13.27 9.85
N ARG A 313 -5.99 12.56 9.43
CA ARG A 313 -7.35 13.09 9.28
C ARG A 313 -7.40 14.36 8.41
N VAL A 314 -7.49 14.19 7.10
CA VAL A 314 -8.40 15.07 6.38
C VAL A 314 -9.79 14.59 6.81
N ASP A 315 -10.41 15.26 7.78
CA ASP A 315 -11.84 15.06 7.98
C ASP A 315 -12.49 15.33 6.62
N PRO A 316 -13.20 14.36 6.02
CA PRO A 316 -13.86 14.57 4.74
C PRO A 316 -14.68 15.82 4.88
N THR A 317 -14.50 16.79 3.97
CA THR A 317 -15.25 18.05 4.02
C THR A 317 -16.73 17.67 4.11
N PRO A 318 -17.44 17.99 5.22
CA PRO A 318 -18.77 17.45 5.45
C PRO A 318 -19.67 17.77 4.26
N ALA A 319 -20.48 16.79 3.82
CA ALA A 319 -21.42 16.95 2.71
C ALA A 319 -22.30 18.21 2.85
N GLU A 320 -22.52 18.67 4.09
CA GLU A 320 -23.19 19.92 4.43
C GLU A 320 -22.48 21.18 3.89
N ARG A 321 -21.14 21.27 3.97
CA ARG A 321 -20.38 22.41 3.41
C ARG A 321 -20.42 22.43 1.89
N VAL A 322 -20.47 21.25 1.26
CA VAL A 322 -20.61 21.10 -0.21
C VAL A 322 -22.01 21.54 -0.64
N ASN A 323 -23.04 21.11 0.07
CA ASN A 323 -24.42 21.54 -0.15
C ASN A 323 -24.60 23.06 0.08
N ASP A 324 -23.91 23.62 1.06
CA ASP A 324 -23.95 25.07 1.32
C ASP A 324 -23.26 25.89 0.24
N ASN A 325 -22.15 25.42 -0.32
CA ASN A 325 -21.50 26.10 -1.45
C ASN A 325 -22.33 25.97 -2.74
N ARG A 326 -22.91 24.80 -3.01
CA ARG A 326 -23.87 24.59 -4.13
C ARG A 326 -25.10 25.49 -3.99
N ARG A 327 -25.67 25.59 -2.78
CA ARG A 327 -26.78 26.51 -2.47
C ARG A 327 -26.38 27.98 -2.64
N LYS A 328 -25.16 28.36 -2.24
CA LYS A 328 -24.66 29.73 -2.42
C LYS A 328 -24.44 30.08 -3.89
N GLY A 329 -23.95 29.15 -4.71
CA GLY A 329 -23.83 29.30 -6.17
C GLY A 329 -25.20 29.46 -6.84
N SER A 330 -26.11 28.51 -6.60
CA SER A 330 -27.47 28.56 -7.15
C SER A 330 -28.25 29.81 -6.71
N ARG A 331 -28.11 30.26 -5.45
CA ARG A 331 -28.70 31.52 -4.97
C ARG A 331 -28.10 32.74 -5.66
N ALA A 332 -26.80 32.75 -5.93
CA ALA A 332 -26.16 33.84 -6.65
C ALA A 332 -26.69 33.93 -8.10
N GLU A 333 -26.84 32.80 -8.79
CA GLU A 333 -27.41 32.74 -10.14
C GLU A 333 -28.88 33.18 -10.17
N GLN A 334 -29.70 32.71 -9.21
CA GLN A 334 -31.10 33.16 -9.08
C GLN A 334 -31.21 34.66 -8.81
N ARG A 335 -30.33 35.21 -7.96
CA ARG A 335 -30.30 36.64 -7.66
C ARG A 335 -29.78 37.49 -8.83
N ALA A 336 -28.93 36.91 -9.67
CA ALA A 336 -28.50 37.50 -10.93
C ALA A 336 -29.55 37.37 -12.06
N GLY A 337 -30.69 36.72 -11.79
CA GLY A 337 -31.81 36.59 -12.73
C GLY A 337 -31.56 35.58 -13.86
N ILE A 338 -30.61 34.67 -13.69
CA ILE A 338 -30.21 33.71 -14.72
C ILE A 338 -31.18 32.53 -14.76
N ASP A 339 -31.66 32.18 -15.96
CA ASP A 339 -32.48 31.00 -16.17
C ASP A 339 -31.59 29.75 -16.37
N PRO A 340 -31.53 28.82 -15.39
CA PRO A 340 -30.66 27.65 -15.47
C PRO A 340 -31.01 26.70 -16.62
N LYS A 341 -32.19 26.83 -17.24
CA LYS A 341 -32.59 26.01 -18.40
C LYS A 341 -32.08 26.53 -19.73
N LYS A 342 -31.52 27.75 -19.78
CA LYS A 342 -31.04 28.39 -21.01
C LYS A 342 -29.53 28.29 -21.23
N LYS A 343 -28.80 27.65 -20.31
CA LYS A 343 -27.35 27.46 -20.44
C LYS A 343 -27.04 26.59 -21.65
N ARG A 344 -26.12 27.04 -22.50
CA ARG A 344 -25.69 26.28 -23.70
C ARG A 344 -24.18 26.33 -23.86
N PRO A 345 -23.56 25.25 -24.38
CA PRO A 345 -22.12 25.22 -24.59
C PRO A 345 -21.69 26.10 -25.76
N ILE A 346 -20.58 26.81 -25.58
CA ILE A 346 -19.81 27.51 -26.60
C ILE A 346 -18.53 26.73 -26.90
N ARG A 347 -18.06 26.81 -28.15
CA ARG A 347 -16.82 26.20 -28.60
C ARG A 347 -15.81 27.29 -28.91
N VAL A 348 -14.63 27.18 -28.32
CA VAL A 348 -13.54 28.15 -28.45
C VAL A 348 -12.36 27.43 -29.09
N THR A 349 -11.88 27.94 -30.23
CA THR A 349 -10.73 27.34 -30.91
C THR A 349 -9.47 28.08 -30.49
N VAL A 350 -8.50 27.39 -29.91
CA VAL A 350 -7.25 28.00 -29.48
C VAL A 350 -6.43 28.36 -30.73
N PRO A 351 -6.13 29.65 -30.99
CA PRO A 351 -5.51 30.07 -32.26
C PRO A 351 -4.11 29.48 -32.47
N GLU A 352 -3.38 29.23 -31.39
CA GLU A 352 -1.99 28.77 -31.39
C GLU A 352 -1.84 27.26 -31.65
N THR A 353 -2.82 26.45 -31.23
CA THR A 353 -2.74 24.98 -31.25
C THR A 353 -3.82 24.31 -32.09
N GLY A 354 -4.85 25.04 -32.50
CA GLY A 354 -6.04 24.50 -33.18
C GLY A 354 -6.94 23.64 -32.27
N GLN A 355 -6.62 23.53 -30.97
CA GLN A 355 -7.40 22.75 -30.01
C GLN A 355 -8.77 23.41 -29.77
N VAL A 356 -9.85 22.63 -29.84
CA VAL A 356 -11.21 23.11 -29.54
C VAL A 356 -11.53 22.84 -28.07
N ARG A 357 -11.92 23.89 -27.34
CA ARG A 357 -12.34 23.84 -25.94
C ARG A 357 -13.83 24.18 -25.84
N THR A 358 -14.55 23.45 -25.00
CA THR A 358 -15.98 23.74 -24.73
C THR A 358 -16.12 24.49 -23.40
N ARG A 359 -16.93 25.55 -23.38
CA ARG A 359 -17.28 26.31 -22.17
C ARG A 359 -18.79 26.47 -22.09
N ILE A 360 -19.35 26.68 -20.90
CA ILE A 360 -20.78 26.96 -20.73
C ILE A 360 -20.88 28.25 -19.92
N PRO A 361 -21.13 29.40 -20.56
CA PRO A 361 -21.46 30.63 -19.84
C PRO A 361 -22.76 30.48 -19.07
N ASP A 362 -22.89 31.22 -17.96
CA ASP A 362 -24.13 31.20 -17.18
C ASP A 362 -25.33 31.69 -17.98
N GLU A 363 -25.14 32.65 -18.89
CA GLU A 363 -26.19 33.06 -19.82
C GLU A 363 -25.61 33.59 -21.14
N ILE A 364 -26.30 33.27 -22.24
CA ILE A 364 -26.06 33.88 -23.54
C ILE A 364 -27.39 34.44 -24.03
N ASP A 365 -27.43 35.75 -24.13
CA ASP A 365 -28.55 36.52 -24.65
C ASP A 365 -28.25 36.90 -26.10
N ASP A 366 -28.81 36.11 -27.02
CA ASP A 366 -28.66 36.33 -28.47
C ASP A 366 -29.40 37.59 -28.95
N GLU A 367 -30.45 38.02 -28.24
CA GLU A 367 -31.24 39.19 -28.63
C GLU A 367 -30.47 40.49 -28.36
N ASN A 368 -29.78 40.55 -27.22
CA ASN A 368 -29.00 41.71 -26.80
C ASN A 368 -27.49 41.58 -27.10
N HIS A 369 -27.06 40.45 -27.69
CA HIS A 369 -25.66 40.12 -27.91
C HIS A 369 -24.80 40.24 -26.62
N VAL A 370 -25.29 39.67 -25.52
CA VAL A 370 -24.61 39.67 -24.21
C VAL A 370 -24.34 38.26 -23.72
N MET A 371 -23.11 37.99 -23.29
CA MET A 371 -22.76 36.79 -22.55
C MET A 371 -22.47 37.16 -21.09
N ARG A 372 -23.16 36.50 -20.16
CA ARG A 372 -23.06 36.74 -18.71
C ARG A 372 -22.43 35.55 -18.00
N GLU A 373 -21.57 35.86 -17.03
CA GLU A 373 -20.93 34.91 -16.13
C GLU A 373 -21.01 35.43 -14.68
N VAL A 374 -21.42 34.60 -13.72
CA VAL A 374 -21.59 34.99 -12.31
C VAL A 374 -20.46 34.42 -11.46
N LYS A 375 -19.75 35.27 -10.73
CA LYS A 375 -18.65 34.87 -9.84
C LYS A 375 -18.87 35.35 -8.40
N ASN A 376 -19.23 34.43 -7.51
CA ASN A 376 -19.34 34.68 -6.07
C ASN A 376 -18.01 34.39 -5.33
N VAL A 377 -16.96 35.14 -5.65
CA VAL A 377 -15.60 34.96 -5.11
C VAL A 377 -15.13 36.19 -4.35
N LYS A 378 -14.18 36.04 -3.42
CA LYS A 378 -13.57 37.20 -2.72
C LYS A 378 -12.58 37.97 -3.59
N LYS A 379 -11.96 37.31 -4.57
CA LYS A 379 -11.00 37.91 -5.50
C LYS A 379 -11.24 37.36 -6.90
N LEU A 380 -11.42 38.25 -7.87
CA LEU A 380 -11.57 37.91 -9.27
C LEU A 380 -10.18 37.95 -9.94
N SER A 381 -9.95 37.05 -10.88
CA SER A 381 -8.77 37.06 -11.74
C SER A 381 -9.17 36.68 -13.16
N ALA A 382 -8.42 37.10 -14.19
CA ALA A 382 -8.68 36.75 -15.58
C ALA A 382 -8.31 35.28 -15.84
N THR A 383 -9.10 34.35 -15.30
CA THR A 383 -8.89 32.90 -15.41
C THR A 383 -8.91 32.43 -16.87
N GLN A 384 -8.44 31.21 -17.14
CA GLN A 384 -8.52 30.67 -18.50
C GLN A 384 -9.96 30.56 -18.98
N GLN A 385 -10.91 30.24 -18.10
CA GLN A 385 -12.35 30.22 -18.41
C GLN A 385 -12.84 31.60 -18.89
N LEU A 386 -12.56 32.67 -18.13
CA LEU A 386 -12.96 34.03 -18.52
C LEU A 386 -12.27 34.48 -19.81
N ARG A 387 -11.03 34.03 -20.06
CA ARG A 387 -10.30 34.30 -21.31
C ARG A 387 -10.88 33.55 -22.51
N ASP A 388 -11.25 32.29 -22.34
CA ASP A 388 -11.89 31.50 -23.41
C ASP A 388 -13.28 32.09 -23.74
N MET A 389 -14.03 32.50 -22.72
CA MET A 389 -15.33 33.17 -22.88
C MET A 389 -15.17 34.56 -23.52
N ALA A 390 -14.16 35.33 -23.12
CA ALA A 390 -13.80 36.61 -23.73
C ALA A 390 -13.42 36.43 -25.21
N GLN A 391 -12.61 35.43 -25.54
CA GLN A 391 -12.26 35.10 -26.91
C GLN A 391 -13.51 34.77 -27.74
N TRP A 392 -14.37 33.90 -27.23
CA TRP A 392 -15.61 33.55 -27.93
C TRP A 392 -16.52 34.76 -28.11
N ALA A 393 -16.69 35.57 -27.06
CA ALA A 393 -17.50 36.78 -27.13
C ALA A 393 -16.94 37.76 -28.16
N GLN A 394 -15.62 37.93 -28.23
CA GLN A 394 -14.94 38.77 -29.20
C GLN A 394 -15.13 38.25 -30.63
N GLU A 395 -14.91 36.95 -30.86
CA GLU A 395 -15.07 36.30 -32.17
C GLU A 395 -16.52 36.35 -32.68
N ASN A 396 -17.50 36.33 -31.77
CA ASN A 396 -18.93 36.26 -32.11
C ASN A 396 -19.67 37.60 -31.93
N GLY A 397 -18.97 38.68 -31.57
CA GLY A 397 -19.54 40.02 -31.42
C GLY A 397 -20.45 40.20 -30.20
N TYR A 398 -20.20 39.49 -29.11
CA TYR A 398 -20.93 39.63 -27.84
C TYR A 398 -20.20 40.54 -26.86
N LYS A 399 -20.96 41.29 -26.08
CA LYS A 399 -20.49 41.94 -24.85
C LYS A 399 -20.31 40.89 -23.76
N MET A 400 -19.21 40.93 -23.02
CA MET A 400 -18.97 40.06 -21.88
C MET A 400 -19.31 40.79 -20.58
N VAL A 401 -20.24 40.26 -19.79
CA VAL A 401 -20.64 40.82 -18.50
C VAL A 401 -20.30 39.83 -17.39
N ILE A 402 -19.46 40.23 -16.44
CA ILE A 402 -19.10 39.41 -15.29
C ILE A 402 -19.80 39.98 -14.05
N VAL A 403 -20.80 39.27 -13.55
CA VAL A 403 -21.56 39.66 -12.37
C VAL A 403 -20.81 39.19 -11.11
N VAL A 404 -20.51 40.10 -10.20
CA VAL A 404 -19.78 39.81 -8.95
C VAL A 404 -20.51 40.33 -7.72
N ASP A 405 -20.06 39.90 -6.54
CA ASP A 405 -20.72 40.26 -5.29
C ASP A 405 -20.38 41.68 -4.86
N LYS A 406 -21.39 42.56 -4.87
CA LYS A 406 -21.27 43.99 -4.59
C LYS A 406 -20.46 44.28 -3.32
N GLY A 407 -19.30 44.90 -3.48
CA GLY A 407 -18.45 45.36 -2.39
C GLY A 407 -17.72 44.25 -1.62
N ARG A 408 -17.85 42.98 -2.02
CA ARG A 408 -17.10 41.85 -1.44
C ARG A 408 -16.00 41.34 -2.36
N THR A 409 -16.21 41.37 -3.67
CA THR A 409 -15.25 40.86 -4.64
C THR A 409 -14.19 41.91 -4.96
N ASP A 410 -12.92 41.60 -4.70
CA ASP A 410 -11.78 42.37 -5.23
C ASP A 410 -11.58 42.03 -6.70
N VAL A 411 -11.94 42.96 -7.59
CA VAL A 411 -11.94 42.76 -9.05
C VAL A 411 -10.59 43.05 -9.72
N GLY A 412 -9.64 43.65 -8.98
CA GLY A 412 -8.30 43.95 -9.46
C GLY A 412 -8.26 44.66 -10.82
N ASN A 413 -7.43 44.14 -11.75
CA ASN A 413 -7.29 44.65 -13.12
C ASN A 413 -7.93 43.73 -14.17
N VAL A 414 -8.93 42.91 -13.79
CA VAL A 414 -9.45 41.84 -14.65
C VAL A 414 -10.06 42.36 -15.95
N GLU A 415 -10.89 43.40 -15.87
CA GLU A 415 -11.50 44.06 -17.04
C GLU A 415 -10.43 44.52 -18.04
N ARG A 416 -9.49 45.35 -17.57
CA ARG A 416 -8.35 45.83 -18.37
C ARG A 416 -7.53 44.68 -18.97
N THR A 417 -7.29 43.62 -18.19
CA THR A 417 -6.51 42.46 -18.67
C THR A 417 -7.21 41.73 -19.82
N LEU A 418 -8.54 41.65 -19.79
CA LEU A 418 -9.32 41.01 -20.85
C LEU A 418 -9.42 41.91 -22.09
N GLU A 419 -9.64 43.21 -21.92
CA GLU A 419 -9.69 44.18 -23.03
C GLU A 419 -8.34 44.32 -23.75
N GLU A 420 -7.23 44.36 -23.01
CA GLU A 420 -5.88 44.41 -23.57
C GLU A 420 -5.56 43.13 -24.37
N LYS A 421 -6.03 41.97 -23.90
CA LYS A 421 -5.78 40.69 -24.54
C LYS A 421 -6.70 40.42 -25.73
N TYR A 422 -7.92 40.94 -25.72
CA TYR A 422 -8.93 40.74 -26.75
C TYR A 422 -9.43 42.11 -27.28
N PRO A 423 -8.65 42.77 -28.15
CA PRO A 423 -8.99 44.09 -28.65
C PRO A 423 -10.36 44.10 -29.34
N GLY A 424 -11.20 45.08 -28.96
CA GLY A 424 -12.56 45.25 -29.48
C GLY A 424 -13.64 44.51 -28.70
N LEU A 425 -13.29 43.74 -27.67
CA LEU A 425 -14.26 43.16 -26.74
C LEU A 425 -14.72 44.21 -25.71
N ASP A 426 -16.04 44.36 -25.55
CA ASP A 426 -16.65 45.15 -24.47
C ASP A 426 -16.82 44.24 -23.24
N VAL A 427 -16.01 44.46 -22.20
CA VAL A 427 -16.06 43.73 -20.94
C VAL A 427 -16.61 44.65 -19.85
N VAL A 428 -17.65 44.22 -19.15
CA VAL A 428 -18.19 44.96 -18.00
C VAL A 428 -18.21 44.08 -16.77
N ILE A 429 -17.67 44.61 -15.68
CA ILE A 429 -17.89 44.05 -14.35
C ILE A 429 -19.19 44.64 -13.79
N ASP A 430 -20.18 43.79 -13.55
CA ASP A 430 -21.44 44.19 -12.93
C ASP A 430 -21.40 43.92 -11.42
N GLU A 431 -21.19 44.99 -10.65
CA GLU A 431 -21.23 44.99 -9.18
C GLU A 431 -22.58 45.48 -8.62
N SER A 432 -23.64 45.53 -9.45
CA SER A 432 -24.93 46.08 -9.02
C SER A 432 -25.71 45.14 -8.08
N ILE A 433 -25.36 43.85 -8.06
CA ILE A 433 -26.11 42.77 -7.40
C ILE A 433 -25.40 42.27 -6.14
N ASN A 434 -26.16 42.08 -5.05
CA ASN A 434 -25.65 41.41 -3.85
C ASN A 434 -25.86 39.89 -3.96
N LEU A 435 -24.76 39.15 -4.15
CA LEU A 435 -24.78 37.70 -4.36
C LEU A 435 -24.67 36.91 -3.04
N SER A 436 -24.49 37.60 -1.89
CA SER A 436 -24.27 37.00 -0.55
C SER A 436 -25.51 36.71 0.29
#